data_AF-D5H2K5-F1
#
_entry.id   AF-D5H2K5-F1
#
_cell.length_a   1.000
_cell.length_b   1.000
_cell.length_c   1.000
_cell.angle_alpha   90.00
_cell.angle_beta   90.00
_cell.angle_gamma   90.00
#
_symmetry.space_group_name_H-M   'P 1'
#
loop_
_entity.id
_entity.type
_entity.pdbx_description
1 polymer ?
#
loop_
_entity_poly.entity_id
_entity_poly.type
_entity_poly.pdbx_seq_one_letter_code
_entity_poly.pdbx_strand_id
1 'polypeptide(L)'
;MKIKVTCAAAAVLTSLVLANVNLNNEVKADTKPVNTVTKANISNAKTAAGFFKRLSLDQSLTKKQREDAKNAYSIVMNEGKFKGFYNQDVKLTWYHPEKQLGREGDATSLANMQKALLDLDDLVKIRKQYGLNLPKVSLTATAIAMMSSNYLLNHNFDHPINHPADGPFWKDEENIATGSRQVSLYMSEKEYIDKAITNNPELKKYDLTSGTLTQAKWNRASKYWENSAIKDKIRHYLSMTNPAQNSIGAARAGNNSSIDMLQQLYNGKYRHMYPSFTIAQYKQSVNSYIANPEETNFIQAAKNSKNDSAAYKKIRLTRKAFVYNKHGKLVKKGLHIKTLKRGSLVKALKNGKIVKIKGKRYYQIGKNEFIKVATY
;
A
#
# COMPACT_ATOMS: atom_id res chain seq x y z
N MET A 1 -46.18 -16.50 37.49
CA MET A 1 -45.72 -15.25 38.14
C MET A 1 -44.19 -15.31 38.24
N LYS A 2 -43.47 -14.31 37.70
CA LYS A 2 -41.99 -14.25 37.71
C LYS A 2 -41.49 -13.80 39.09
N ILE A 3 -40.47 -14.47 39.65
CA ILE A 3 -39.36 -13.84 40.40
C ILE A 3 -38.06 -14.64 40.13
N LYS A 4 -36.95 -13.90 39.94
CA LYS A 4 -35.56 -14.32 39.66
C LYS A 4 -34.84 -14.91 40.89
N VAL A 5 -33.66 -15.53 40.71
CA VAL A 5 -32.33 -15.11 41.29
C VAL A 5 -31.21 -16.09 40.86
N THR A 6 -29.96 -15.65 41.00
CA THR A 6 -28.66 -15.93 40.37
C THR A 6 -27.66 -16.83 41.13
N CYS A 7 -26.62 -17.27 40.40
CA CYS A 7 -25.19 -17.53 40.73
C CYS A 7 -24.73 -18.64 41.71
N ALA A 8 -23.67 -19.37 41.30
CA ALA A 8 -22.59 -19.95 42.12
C ALA A 8 -21.41 -20.37 41.19
N ALA A 9 -20.17 -19.85 41.34
CA ALA A 9 -19.07 -20.29 42.23
C ALA A 9 -18.47 -21.66 41.80
N ALA A 10 -17.20 -22.02 41.94
CA ALA A 10 -15.93 -21.41 42.30
C ALA A 10 -14.82 -22.39 41.81
N ALA A 11 -13.56 -21.98 41.97
CA ALA A 11 -12.32 -22.65 41.61
C ALA A 11 -12.18 -24.13 42.04
N VAL A 12 -11.34 -24.89 41.31
CA VAL A 12 -10.18 -25.61 41.89
C VAL A 12 -9.08 -25.72 40.82
N LEU A 13 -7.88 -25.32 41.21
CA LEU A 13 -6.62 -25.57 40.52
C LEU A 13 -6.05 -26.89 41.10
N THR A 14 -5.79 -27.89 40.27
CA THR A 14 -4.88 -28.98 40.61
C THR A 14 -4.08 -29.39 39.38
N SER A 15 -2.78 -29.13 39.45
CA SER A 15 -1.79 -29.59 38.50
C SER A 15 -1.64 -31.11 38.58
N LEU A 16 -1.61 -31.80 37.43
CA LEU A 16 -0.93 -33.09 37.34
C LEU A 16 -0.04 -33.12 36.09
N VAL A 17 1.17 -33.61 36.33
CA VAL A 17 2.32 -33.67 35.43
C VAL A 17 2.13 -34.76 34.36
N LEU A 18 2.79 -34.51 33.22
CA LEU A 18 2.86 -35.32 32.01
C LEU A 18 3.09 -36.82 32.23
N ALA A 19 2.35 -37.63 31.47
CA ALA A 19 2.82 -38.91 30.96
C ALA A 19 2.62 -38.94 29.44
N ASN A 20 3.71 -39.21 28.71
CA ASN A 20 3.71 -39.41 27.26
C ASN A 20 2.90 -40.67 26.92
N VAL A 21 1.82 -40.52 26.14
CA VAL A 21 1.25 -41.61 25.35
C VAL A 21 1.03 -41.11 23.94
N ASN A 22 1.81 -41.66 23.02
CA ASN A 22 1.63 -41.51 21.58
C ASN A 22 0.48 -42.46 21.17
N LEU A 23 -0.70 -41.89 20.93
CA LEU A 23 -1.84 -42.60 20.34
C LEU A 23 -2.35 -41.74 19.18
N ASN A 24 -2.12 -42.24 17.96
CA ASN A 24 -2.86 -41.82 16.79
C ASN A 24 -4.34 -42.14 17.02
N ASN A 25 -5.18 -41.12 17.21
CA ASN A 25 -6.55 -41.15 16.71
C ASN A 25 -7.14 -39.74 16.65
N GLU A 26 -7.83 -39.53 15.55
CA GLU A 26 -8.53 -38.34 15.12
C GLU A 26 -9.45 -37.79 16.21
N VAL A 27 -9.20 -36.55 16.63
CA VAL A 27 -10.23 -35.73 17.28
C VAL A 27 -10.85 -34.88 16.18
N LYS A 28 -12.04 -35.30 15.73
CA LYS A 28 -12.96 -34.47 14.96
C LYS A 28 -13.37 -33.29 15.84
N ALA A 29 -12.59 -32.22 15.78
CA ALA A 29 -13.07 -30.90 16.14
C ALA A 29 -14.18 -30.57 15.14
N ASP A 30 -15.36 -30.22 15.64
CA ASP A 30 -16.49 -29.70 14.86
C ASP A 30 -16.11 -28.33 14.30
N THR A 31 -15.22 -28.33 13.30
CA THR A 31 -15.00 -27.20 12.43
C THR A 31 -16.15 -27.19 11.45
N LYS A 32 -17.24 -26.49 11.77
CA LYS A 32 -18.06 -25.95 10.67
C LYS A 32 -17.14 -25.06 9.85
N PRO A 33 -16.78 -25.46 8.61
CA PRO A 33 -16.06 -24.56 7.75
C PRO A 33 -17.06 -23.49 7.35
N VAL A 34 -16.87 -22.25 7.81
CA VAL A 34 -17.46 -21.11 7.11
C VAL A 34 -16.62 -20.89 5.84
N ASN A 35 -16.68 -21.88 4.95
CA ASN A 35 -16.21 -21.84 3.57
C ASN A 35 -17.40 -22.24 2.70
N THR A 36 -18.36 -21.33 2.61
CA THR A 36 -19.23 -21.27 1.43
C THR A 36 -18.96 -19.95 0.72
N VAL A 37 -17.73 -19.84 0.22
CA VAL A 37 -17.41 -18.94 -0.89
C VAL A 37 -18.15 -19.51 -2.10
N THR A 38 -19.40 -19.09 -2.30
CA THR A 38 -20.20 -19.44 -3.48
C THR A 38 -19.47 -19.01 -4.75
N LYS A 39 -19.58 -19.80 -5.83
CA LYS A 39 -18.88 -19.62 -7.12
C LYS A 39 -19.00 -18.22 -7.77
N ALA A 40 -19.93 -17.38 -7.32
CA ALA A 40 -20.01 -15.97 -7.71
C ALA A 40 -18.87 -15.09 -7.15
N ASN A 41 -18.17 -15.53 -6.09
CA ASN A 41 -17.16 -14.76 -5.37
C ASN A 41 -15.75 -14.76 -6.01
N ILE A 42 -15.55 -15.48 -7.12
CA ILE A 42 -14.25 -15.56 -7.82
C ILE A 42 -14.19 -14.58 -9.03
N SER A 43 -15.32 -13.98 -9.45
CA SER A 43 -15.34 -13.18 -10.69
C SER A 43 -14.47 -11.90 -10.65
N ASN A 44 -14.17 -11.39 -9.46
CA ASN A 44 -13.45 -10.11 -9.30
C ASN A 44 -12.03 -10.27 -8.76
N ALA A 45 -11.51 -11.50 -8.69
CA ALA A 45 -10.22 -11.81 -8.07
C ALA A 45 -9.02 -11.06 -8.68
N LYS A 46 -9.13 -10.57 -9.91
CA LYS A 46 -8.05 -9.80 -10.58
C LYS A 46 -8.34 -8.31 -10.72
N THR A 47 -9.01 -7.73 -9.72
CA THR A 47 -9.44 -6.32 -9.72
C THR A 47 -9.20 -5.65 -8.35
N ALA A 48 -9.26 -4.32 -8.30
CA ALA A 48 -9.27 -3.59 -7.05
C ALA A 48 -10.46 -3.97 -6.14
N ALA A 49 -11.61 -4.33 -6.70
CA ALA A 49 -12.74 -4.80 -5.90
C ALA A 49 -12.41 -6.10 -5.16
N GLY A 50 -11.76 -7.05 -5.82
CA GLY A 50 -11.29 -8.28 -5.16
C GLY A 50 -10.30 -7.98 -4.03
N PHE A 51 -9.37 -7.04 -4.25
CA PHE A 51 -8.42 -6.59 -3.24
C PHE A 51 -9.12 -6.04 -1.99
N PHE A 52 -9.99 -5.05 -2.17
CA PHE A 52 -10.73 -4.44 -1.06
C PHE A 52 -11.65 -5.43 -0.37
N LYS A 53 -12.33 -6.30 -1.12
CA LYS A 53 -13.20 -7.34 -0.55
C LYS A 53 -12.42 -8.26 0.38
N ARG A 54 -11.24 -8.73 -0.01
CA ARG A 54 -10.44 -9.61 0.84
C ARG A 54 -9.90 -8.91 2.07
N LEU A 55 -9.41 -7.68 1.93
CA LEU A 55 -9.03 -6.86 3.10
C LEU A 55 -10.21 -6.67 4.06
N SER A 56 -11.42 -6.50 3.55
CA SER A 56 -12.62 -6.35 4.40
C SER A 56 -12.97 -7.59 5.23
N LEU A 57 -12.44 -8.75 4.86
CA LEU A 57 -12.68 -10.05 5.50
C LEU A 57 -11.49 -10.56 6.33
N ASP A 58 -10.30 -9.96 6.16
CA ASP A 58 -9.06 -10.38 6.82
C ASP A 58 -9.08 -10.05 8.32
N GLN A 59 -9.22 -11.10 9.13
CA GLN A 59 -9.29 -10.99 10.59
C GLN A 59 -7.97 -10.55 11.25
N SER A 60 -6.85 -10.59 10.52
CA SER A 60 -5.56 -10.07 11.00
C SER A 60 -5.49 -8.54 10.97
N LEU A 61 -6.43 -7.87 10.30
CA LEU A 61 -6.54 -6.41 10.27
C LEU A 61 -7.36 -5.88 11.44
N THR A 62 -7.21 -4.59 11.74
CA THR A 62 -8.05 -3.91 12.71
C THR A 62 -9.48 -3.71 12.17
N LYS A 63 -10.46 -3.53 13.06
CA LYS A 63 -11.85 -3.19 12.68
C LYS A 63 -11.90 -1.97 11.74
N LYS A 64 -11.15 -0.91 12.06
CA LYS A 64 -11.08 0.32 11.24
C LYS A 64 -10.53 0.06 9.83
N GLN A 65 -9.47 -0.76 9.71
CA GLN A 65 -8.91 -1.14 8.40
C GLN A 65 -9.89 -1.96 7.58
N ARG A 66 -10.64 -2.89 8.21
CA ARG A 66 -11.68 -3.66 7.52
C ARG A 66 -12.84 -2.77 7.08
N GLU A 67 -13.26 -1.81 7.91
CA GLU A 67 -14.32 -0.85 7.57
C GLU A 67 -13.92 0.05 6.38
N ASP A 68 -12.70 0.57 6.39
CA ASP A 68 -12.14 1.33 5.27
C ASP A 68 -12.12 0.49 3.98
N ALA A 69 -11.74 -0.79 4.06
CA ALA A 69 -11.80 -1.71 2.93
C ALA A 69 -13.23 -1.98 2.43
N LYS A 70 -14.23 -2.04 3.34
CA LYS A 70 -15.65 -2.19 2.94
C LYS A 70 -16.14 -0.96 2.17
N ASN A 71 -15.78 0.23 2.63
CA ASN A 71 -16.13 1.49 1.95
C ASN A 71 -15.49 1.55 0.57
N ALA A 72 -14.19 1.24 0.47
CA ALA A 72 -13.47 1.19 -0.79
C ALA A 72 -14.10 0.19 -1.78
N TYR A 73 -14.47 -1.00 -1.31
CA TYR A 73 -15.19 -2.00 -2.11
C TYR A 73 -16.53 -1.46 -2.62
N SER A 74 -17.34 -0.86 -1.74
CA SER A 74 -18.64 -0.27 -2.09
C SER A 74 -18.51 0.82 -3.17
N ILE A 75 -17.44 1.63 -3.13
CA ILE A 75 -17.17 2.69 -4.12
C ILE A 75 -16.86 2.07 -5.48
N VAL A 76 -15.89 1.15 -5.58
CA VAL A 76 -15.49 0.57 -6.88
C VAL A 76 -16.51 -0.40 -7.47
N MET A 77 -17.45 -0.88 -6.66
CA MET A 77 -18.63 -1.63 -7.10
C MET A 77 -19.86 -0.73 -7.33
N ASN A 78 -19.72 0.58 -7.14
CA ASN A 78 -20.77 1.58 -7.33
C ASN A 78 -22.10 1.21 -6.65
N GLU A 79 -22.05 0.66 -5.43
CA GLU A 79 -23.25 0.16 -4.74
C GLU A 79 -24.15 1.29 -4.20
N GLY A 80 -23.69 2.54 -4.24
CA GLY A 80 -24.41 3.71 -3.70
C GLY A 80 -24.50 3.76 -2.18
N LYS A 81 -23.79 2.88 -1.45
CA LYS A 81 -23.85 2.79 0.02
C LYS A 81 -22.86 3.72 0.73
N PHE A 82 -21.77 4.10 0.07
CA PHE A 82 -20.79 5.01 0.65
C PHE A 82 -21.26 6.45 0.44
N LYS A 83 -21.74 7.05 1.53
CA LYS A 83 -22.14 8.45 1.55
C LYS A 83 -20.90 9.34 1.45
N GLY A 84 -21.03 10.46 0.76
CA GLY A 84 -19.98 11.47 0.76
C GLY A 84 -19.85 12.19 2.09
N PHE A 85 -18.81 13.02 2.19
CA PHE A 85 -18.34 13.61 3.44
C PHE A 85 -19.32 14.59 4.10
N TYR A 86 -20.33 15.04 3.36
CA TYR A 86 -21.44 15.86 3.82
C TYR A 86 -22.76 15.07 3.85
N ASN A 87 -22.66 13.74 4.01
CA ASN A 87 -23.78 12.81 4.03
C ASN A 87 -24.59 12.76 2.73
N GLN A 88 -24.00 13.19 1.61
CA GLN A 88 -24.62 13.10 0.29
C GLN A 88 -24.65 11.65 -0.22
N ASP A 89 -25.75 11.24 -0.82
CA ASP A 89 -25.83 9.93 -1.47
C ASP A 89 -25.10 10.03 -2.83
N VAL A 90 -24.08 9.19 -3.03
CA VAL A 90 -23.28 9.19 -4.26
C VAL A 90 -23.45 7.84 -4.96
N LYS A 91 -23.98 7.90 -6.18
CA LYS A 91 -24.01 6.78 -7.12
C LYS A 91 -23.58 7.31 -8.48
N LEU A 92 -22.44 6.84 -8.96
CA LEU A 92 -21.80 7.36 -10.18
C LEU A 92 -22.62 6.91 -11.39
N THR A 93 -23.22 7.84 -12.11
CA THR A 93 -24.07 7.56 -13.28
C THR A 93 -23.26 7.14 -14.51
N TRP A 94 -22.01 7.57 -14.60
CA TRP A 94 -21.09 7.28 -15.71
C TRP A 94 -20.25 6.00 -15.50
N TYR A 95 -20.28 5.41 -14.30
CA TYR A 95 -19.44 4.25 -13.96
C TYR A 95 -20.26 2.98 -13.77
N HIS A 96 -19.91 1.97 -14.55
CA HIS A 96 -20.58 0.69 -14.68
C HIS A 96 -19.57 -0.42 -14.40
N PRO A 97 -19.48 -0.95 -13.16
CA PRO A 97 -18.47 -1.93 -12.77
C PRO A 97 -18.46 -3.17 -13.67
N GLU A 98 -19.63 -3.65 -14.10
CA GLU A 98 -19.78 -4.80 -14.99
C GLU A 98 -19.14 -4.57 -16.36
N LYS A 99 -18.97 -3.31 -16.74
CA LYS A 99 -18.22 -2.91 -17.92
C LYS A 99 -16.78 -2.66 -17.50
N GLN A 100 -16.50 -1.65 -16.68
CA GLN A 100 -15.17 -1.06 -16.56
C GLN A 100 -14.21 -1.75 -15.59
N LEU A 101 -14.72 -2.42 -14.56
CA LEU A 101 -13.89 -2.92 -13.45
C LEU A 101 -12.78 -3.86 -13.93
N GLY A 102 -11.53 -3.50 -13.62
CA GLY A 102 -10.34 -4.30 -13.90
C GLY A 102 -9.88 -4.31 -15.36
N ARG A 103 -10.54 -3.57 -16.26
CA ARG A 103 -10.13 -3.49 -17.67
C ARG A 103 -8.71 -2.95 -17.83
N GLU A 104 -8.04 -3.32 -18.91
CA GLU A 104 -6.75 -2.73 -19.24
C GLU A 104 -6.88 -1.20 -19.36
N GLY A 105 -5.92 -0.46 -18.78
CA GLY A 105 -5.94 1.00 -18.75
C GLY A 105 -6.81 1.62 -17.64
N ASP A 106 -7.76 0.88 -17.07
CA ASP A 106 -8.61 1.32 -15.95
C ASP A 106 -7.84 1.35 -14.61
N ALA A 107 -8.15 2.29 -13.72
CA ALA A 107 -7.48 2.45 -12.43
C ALA A 107 -7.65 1.27 -11.47
N THR A 108 -8.71 0.50 -11.63
CA THR A 108 -9.02 -0.69 -10.83
C THR A 108 -8.33 -1.95 -11.34
N SER A 109 -7.56 -1.86 -12.43
CA SER A 109 -6.72 -2.96 -12.92
C SER A 109 -5.49 -3.19 -12.04
N LEU A 110 -5.04 -4.45 -11.92
CA LEU A 110 -3.83 -4.79 -11.17
C LEU A 110 -2.59 -4.04 -11.69
N ALA A 111 -2.50 -3.86 -13.01
CA ALA A 111 -1.39 -3.15 -13.63
C ALA A 111 -1.32 -1.68 -13.17
N ASN A 112 -2.45 -0.99 -13.11
CA ASN A 112 -2.46 0.40 -12.67
C ASN A 112 -2.38 0.54 -11.14
N MET A 113 -2.93 -0.40 -10.38
CA MET A 113 -2.65 -0.49 -8.93
C MET A 113 -1.13 -0.59 -8.67
N GLN A 114 -0.40 -1.40 -9.44
CA GLN A 114 1.05 -1.51 -9.34
C GLN A 114 1.76 -0.20 -9.69
N LYS A 115 1.35 0.46 -10.78
CA LYS A 115 1.94 1.74 -11.22
C LYS A 115 1.71 2.84 -10.18
N ALA A 116 0.53 2.91 -9.57
CA ALA A 116 0.22 3.92 -8.55
C ALA A 116 1.11 3.81 -7.29
N LEU A 117 1.69 2.63 -7.00
CA LEU A 117 2.65 2.49 -5.91
C LEU A 117 3.91 3.36 -6.09
N LEU A 118 4.23 3.70 -7.35
CA LEU A 118 5.34 4.58 -7.66
C LEU A 118 5.07 6.03 -7.26
N ASP A 119 3.83 6.49 -7.28
CA ASP A 119 3.47 7.83 -6.80
C ASP A 119 3.64 7.94 -5.30
N LEU A 120 3.33 6.88 -4.57
CA LEU A 120 3.60 6.80 -3.14
C LEU A 120 5.11 6.82 -2.83
N ASP A 121 5.95 6.26 -3.71
CA ASP A 121 7.41 6.36 -3.56
C ASP A 121 7.92 7.79 -3.75
N ASP A 122 7.39 8.51 -4.74
CA ASP A 122 7.70 9.93 -4.92
C ASP A 122 7.25 10.75 -3.72
N LEU A 123 6.04 10.51 -3.22
CA LEU A 123 5.54 11.21 -2.04
C LEU A 123 6.43 10.96 -0.83
N VAL A 124 6.87 9.71 -0.60
CA VAL A 124 7.81 9.40 0.48
C VAL A 124 9.11 10.17 0.32
N LYS A 125 9.66 10.26 -0.90
CA LYS A 125 10.88 11.03 -1.19
C LYS A 125 10.67 12.52 -0.87
N ILE A 126 9.59 13.11 -1.35
CA ILE A 126 9.26 14.52 -1.13
C ILE A 126 9.04 14.81 0.35
N ARG A 127 8.21 14.02 1.04
CA ARG A 127 7.95 14.21 2.48
C ARG A 127 9.24 14.16 3.29
N LYS A 128 10.17 13.24 2.98
CA LYS A 128 11.49 13.20 3.60
C LYS A 128 12.34 14.43 3.30
N GLN A 129 12.37 14.89 2.05
CA GLN A 129 13.10 16.09 1.64
C GLN A 129 12.65 17.33 2.42
N TYR A 130 11.36 17.44 2.73
CA TYR A 130 10.78 18.56 3.47
C TYR A 130 10.75 18.35 4.99
N GLY A 131 11.27 17.23 5.51
CA GLY A 131 11.22 16.90 6.93
C GLY A 131 9.80 16.67 7.47
N LEU A 132 8.88 16.24 6.60
CA LEU A 132 7.46 16.03 6.91
C LEU A 132 7.19 14.59 7.31
N ASN A 133 6.14 14.40 8.12
CA ASN A 133 5.61 13.08 8.42
C ASN A 133 5.05 12.41 7.15
N LEU A 134 5.21 11.09 7.08
CA LEU A 134 4.58 10.28 6.04
C LEU A 134 3.09 10.14 6.35
N PRO A 135 2.19 10.44 5.39
CA PRO A 135 0.77 10.22 5.59
C PRO A 135 0.45 8.72 5.65
N LYS A 136 -0.72 8.40 6.21
CA LYS A 136 -1.32 7.06 6.07
C LYS A 136 -2.13 6.98 4.78
N VAL A 137 -2.22 5.77 4.24
CA VAL A 137 -3.07 5.42 3.11
C VAL A 137 -4.46 5.06 3.61
N SER A 138 -5.46 5.69 3.00
CA SER A 138 -6.89 5.39 3.11
C SER A 138 -7.32 4.61 1.87
N LEU A 139 -7.94 3.46 2.07
CA LEU A 139 -8.47 2.66 0.97
C LEU A 139 -9.69 3.35 0.35
N THR A 140 -10.50 4.02 1.16
CA THR A 140 -11.61 4.86 0.71
C THR A 140 -11.11 5.96 -0.22
N ALA A 141 -10.08 6.71 0.19
CA ALA A 141 -9.44 7.74 -0.65
C ALA A 141 -8.89 7.13 -1.94
N THR A 142 -8.28 5.94 -1.84
CA THR A 142 -7.72 5.23 -3.00
C THR A 142 -8.82 4.86 -4.00
N ALA A 143 -9.98 4.40 -3.52
CA ALA A 143 -11.11 4.08 -4.37
C ALA A 143 -11.71 5.32 -5.04
N ILE A 144 -11.81 6.45 -4.33
CA ILE A 144 -12.24 7.73 -4.92
C ILE A 144 -11.24 8.15 -6.01
N ALA A 145 -9.94 8.13 -5.73
CA ALA A 145 -8.90 8.43 -6.71
C ALA A 145 -8.96 7.54 -7.95
N MET A 146 -9.33 6.26 -7.79
CA MET A 146 -9.55 5.36 -8.92
C MET A 146 -10.72 5.84 -9.79
N MET A 147 -11.82 6.27 -9.17
CA MET A 147 -12.98 6.82 -9.88
C MET A 147 -12.62 8.14 -10.56
N SER A 148 -11.92 9.05 -9.88
CA SER A 148 -11.43 10.30 -10.48
C SER A 148 -10.54 10.05 -11.69
N SER A 149 -9.56 9.14 -11.57
CA SER A 149 -8.66 8.81 -12.67
C SER A 149 -9.42 8.21 -13.87
N ASN A 150 -10.41 7.36 -13.60
CA ASN A 150 -11.26 6.76 -14.64
C ASN A 150 -12.22 7.75 -15.29
N TYR A 151 -12.75 8.71 -14.54
CA TYR A 151 -13.58 9.79 -15.07
C TYR A 151 -12.81 10.55 -16.15
N LEU A 152 -11.54 10.89 -15.87
CA LEU A 152 -10.63 11.58 -16.80
C LEU A 152 -10.31 10.78 -18.08
N LEU A 153 -10.61 9.48 -18.16
CA LEU A 153 -10.41 8.72 -19.41
C LEU A 153 -11.41 9.11 -20.50
N ASN A 154 -12.61 9.58 -20.11
CA ASN A 154 -13.72 9.78 -21.04
C ASN A 154 -14.35 11.18 -20.95
N HIS A 155 -13.79 12.05 -20.11
CA HIS A 155 -14.27 13.42 -19.90
C HIS A 155 -13.12 14.41 -20.07
N ASN A 156 -13.48 15.69 -20.13
CA ASN A 156 -12.49 16.76 -20.16
C ASN A 156 -11.60 16.71 -18.91
N PHE A 157 -10.36 17.17 -19.06
CA PHE A 157 -9.41 17.20 -17.96
C PHE A 157 -9.77 18.30 -16.95
N ASP A 158 -10.60 17.96 -15.97
CA ASP A 158 -11.00 18.78 -14.84
C ASP A 158 -11.53 17.87 -13.71
N HIS A 159 -11.67 18.42 -12.51
CA HIS A 159 -12.11 17.70 -11.32
C HIS A 159 -13.56 17.23 -11.48
N PRO A 160 -13.88 15.94 -11.23
CA PRO A 160 -15.23 15.42 -11.45
C PRO A 160 -16.32 16.16 -10.65
N ILE A 161 -15.98 16.70 -9.48
CA ILE A 161 -16.92 17.47 -8.63
C ILE A 161 -17.38 18.79 -9.28
N ASN A 162 -16.62 19.31 -10.25
CA ASN A 162 -16.97 20.52 -10.99
C ASN A 162 -18.01 20.27 -12.10
N HIS A 163 -18.34 19.01 -12.36
CA HIS A 163 -19.26 18.60 -13.43
C HIS A 163 -20.50 17.88 -12.87
N PRO A 164 -21.37 18.58 -12.11
CA PRO A 164 -22.58 17.97 -11.59
C PRO A 164 -23.54 17.47 -12.69
N ALA A 165 -23.39 17.98 -13.92
CA ALA A 165 -24.12 17.50 -15.10
C ALA A 165 -23.78 16.04 -15.46
N ASP A 166 -22.58 15.57 -15.12
CA ASP A 166 -22.15 14.20 -15.39
C ASP A 166 -22.56 13.23 -14.26
N GLY A 167 -23.10 13.76 -13.17
CA GLY A 167 -23.60 13.02 -12.02
C GLY A 167 -22.99 13.47 -10.68
N PRO A 168 -23.43 12.86 -9.57
CA PRO A 168 -22.88 13.17 -8.26
C PRO A 168 -21.44 12.67 -8.13
N PHE A 169 -20.60 13.44 -7.43
CA PHE A 169 -19.25 13.04 -7.05
C PHE A 169 -18.94 13.42 -5.60
N TRP A 170 -17.86 12.85 -5.06
CA TRP A 170 -17.38 13.18 -3.72
C TRP A 170 -16.73 14.57 -3.70
N LYS A 171 -16.86 15.25 -2.56
CA LYS A 171 -16.22 16.55 -2.32
C LYS A 171 -15.09 16.36 -1.30
N ASP A 172 -13.87 16.39 -1.79
CA ASP A 172 -12.64 16.24 -1.03
C ASP A 172 -11.52 17.12 -1.60
N GLU A 173 -10.35 17.06 -0.97
CA GLU A 173 -9.14 17.68 -1.52
C GLU A 173 -8.56 16.71 -2.54
N GLU A 174 -8.49 17.14 -3.80
CA GLU A 174 -8.06 16.32 -4.94
C GLU A 174 -6.97 17.03 -5.72
N ASN A 175 -5.96 16.30 -6.14
CA ASN A 175 -4.98 16.75 -7.14
C ASN A 175 -5.03 15.80 -8.33
N ILE A 176 -5.19 16.34 -9.54
CA ILE A 176 -5.22 15.56 -10.79
C ILE A 176 -4.03 15.90 -11.69
N ALA A 177 -3.55 14.90 -12.43
CA ALA A 177 -2.46 15.07 -13.38
C ALA A 177 -2.64 14.21 -14.62
N THR A 178 -2.00 14.63 -15.71
CA THR A 178 -1.90 13.86 -16.96
C THR A 178 -0.45 13.83 -17.48
N GLY A 179 -0.08 12.75 -18.18
CA GLY A 179 1.13 12.65 -18.99
C GLY A 179 2.44 12.32 -18.26
N SER A 180 2.51 12.33 -16.93
CA SER A 180 3.74 11.97 -16.19
C SER A 180 3.46 11.49 -14.75
N ARG A 181 4.51 11.36 -13.93
CA ARG A 181 4.40 11.01 -12.51
C ARG A 181 3.80 12.18 -11.73
N GLN A 182 2.60 11.98 -11.20
CA GLN A 182 1.77 13.05 -10.64
C GLN A 182 2.44 13.85 -9.52
N VAL A 183 3.11 13.19 -8.57
CA VAL A 183 3.77 13.91 -7.47
C VAL A 183 4.90 14.80 -7.99
N SER A 184 5.64 14.37 -9.00
CA SER A 184 6.69 15.22 -9.59
C SER A 184 6.10 16.44 -10.29
N LEU A 185 4.97 16.27 -10.98
CA LEU A 185 4.24 17.38 -11.61
C LEU A 185 3.72 18.37 -10.56
N TYR A 186 3.05 17.90 -9.51
CA TYR A 186 2.58 18.74 -8.41
C TYR A 186 3.71 19.54 -7.77
N MET A 187 4.87 18.92 -7.60
CA MET A 187 6.03 19.59 -7.00
C MET A 187 6.74 20.58 -7.93
N SER A 188 6.54 20.48 -9.25
CA SER A 188 7.13 21.42 -10.22
C SER A 188 6.57 22.84 -10.11
N GLU A 189 5.35 22.99 -9.58
CA GLU A 189 4.71 24.30 -9.36
C GLU A 189 5.50 25.21 -8.42
N LYS A 190 6.42 24.66 -7.62
CA LYS A 190 7.37 25.44 -6.82
C LYS A 190 8.13 26.47 -7.66
N GLU A 191 8.35 26.22 -8.95
CA GLU A 191 9.02 27.15 -9.86
C GLU A 191 8.33 28.52 -9.91
N TYR A 192 7.00 28.59 -9.78
CA TYR A 192 6.28 29.87 -9.73
C TYR A 192 6.59 30.67 -8.47
N ILE A 193 6.72 30.00 -7.32
CA ILE A 193 7.16 30.61 -6.06
C ILE A 193 8.61 31.08 -6.18
N ASP A 194 9.48 30.26 -6.76
CA ASP A 194 10.90 30.59 -6.92
C ASP A 194 11.07 31.83 -7.81
N LYS A 195 10.35 31.91 -8.94
CA LYS A 195 10.32 33.10 -9.80
C LYS A 195 9.79 34.33 -9.08
N ALA A 196 8.73 34.20 -8.27
CA ALA A 196 8.18 35.31 -7.51
C ALA A 196 9.19 35.84 -6.48
N ILE A 197 9.92 34.95 -5.80
CA ILE A 197 10.99 35.32 -4.85
C ILE A 197 12.18 35.96 -5.58
N THR A 198 12.57 35.46 -6.76
CA THR A 198 13.65 36.08 -7.55
C THR A 198 13.31 37.53 -7.93
N ASN A 199 12.06 37.79 -8.33
CA ASN A 199 11.62 39.14 -8.70
C ASN A 199 11.42 40.05 -7.48
N ASN A 200 11.06 39.47 -6.34
CA ASN A 200 10.74 40.18 -5.09
C ASN A 200 11.39 39.44 -3.90
N PRO A 201 12.68 39.71 -3.59
CA PRO A 201 13.45 38.94 -2.61
C PRO A 201 12.85 38.92 -1.18
N GLU A 202 12.07 39.92 -0.81
CA GLU A 202 11.38 39.99 0.49
C GLU A 202 10.33 38.88 0.68
N LEU A 203 9.89 38.25 -0.42
CA LEU A 203 8.98 37.10 -0.40
C LEU A 203 9.64 35.82 0.12
N LYS A 204 10.97 35.81 0.28
CA LYS A 204 11.71 34.66 0.83
C LYS A 204 11.17 34.18 2.18
N LYS A 205 10.55 35.06 2.98
CA LYS A 205 9.88 34.72 4.25
C LYS A 205 8.69 33.75 4.12
N TYR A 206 8.16 33.57 2.90
CA TYR A 206 7.09 32.65 2.55
C TYR A 206 7.60 31.39 1.80
N ASP A 207 8.91 31.20 1.68
CA ASP A 207 9.50 29.99 1.11
C ASP A 207 9.33 28.78 2.04
N LEU A 208 8.68 27.74 1.55
CA LEU A 208 8.43 26.51 2.29
C LEU A 208 9.71 25.70 2.57
N THR A 209 10.77 25.90 1.80
CA THR A 209 12.05 25.16 1.92
C THR A 209 13.04 25.74 2.92
N SER A 210 12.83 26.98 3.38
CA SER A 210 13.76 27.64 4.32
C SER A 210 13.64 27.08 5.75
N GLY A 211 14.53 26.18 6.16
CA GLY A 211 14.48 25.55 7.49
C GLY A 211 13.28 24.62 7.67
N THR A 212 13.03 24.15 8.90
CA THR A 212 11.99 23.15 9.19
C THR A 212 10.59 23.63 8.80
N LEU A 213 9.88 22.84 8.01
CA LEU A 213 8.51 23.13 7.59
C LEU A 213 7.50 22.74 8.67
N THR A 214 7.14 23.69 9.53
CA THR A 214 6.09 23.53 10.54
C THR A 214 4.71 23.87 9.99
N GLN A 215 3.64 23.42 10.66
CA GLN A 215 2.27 23.77 10.26
C GLN A 215 2.04 25.29 10.27
N ALA A 216 2.58 26.01 11.26
CA ALA A 216 2.44 27.46 11.34
C ALA A 216 3.13 28.18 10.17
N LYS A 217 4.32 27.70 9.78
CA LYS A 217 5.04 28.20 8.61
C LYS A 217 4.26 27.93 7.33
N TRP A 218 3.77 26.70 7.16
CA TRP A 218 2.95 26.33 6.01
C TRP A 218 1.69 27.19 5.93
N ASN A 219 0.92 27.34 7.02
CA ASN A 219 -0.28 28.18 7.07
C ASN A 219 0.00 29.64 6.66
N ARG A 220 1.10 30.23 7.17
CA ARG A 220 1.48 31.61 6.85
C ARG A 220 1.82 31.77 5.37
N ALA A 221 2.58 30.85 4.81
CA ALA A 221 2.96 30.86 3.40
C ALA A 221 1.78 30.55 2.48
N SER A 222 0.98 29.52 2.79
CA SER A 222 -0.25 29.15 2.05
C SER A 222 -1.18 30.35 1.94
N LYS A 223 -1.48 31.00 3.08
CA LYS A 223 -2.32 32.21 3.10
C LYS A 223 -1.79 33.33 2.22
N TYR A 224 -0.48 33.54 2.17
CA TYR A 224 0.11 34.55 1.31
C TYR A 224 -0.05 34.17 -0.17
N TRP A 225 0.37 32.96 -0.55
CA TRP A 225 0.35 32.51 -1.94
C TRP A 225 -1.06 32.35 -2.50
N GLU A 226 -2.03 31.92 -1.69
CA GLU A 226 -3.45 31.84 -2.08
C GLU A 226 -4.09 33.20 -2.37
N ASN A 227 -3.54 34.28 -1.81
CA ASN A 227 -3.97 35.67 -2.08
C ASN A 227 -3.10 36.37 -3.14
N SER A 228 -2.20 35.64 -3.80
CA SER A 228 -1.27 36.18 -4.80
C SER A 228 -1.76 35.93 -6.24
N ALA A 229 -1.11 36.59 -7.21
CA ALA A 229 -1.38 36.39 -8.63
C ALA A 229 -1.06 34.98 -9.16
N ILE A 230 -0.30 34.17 -8.40
CA ILE A 230 0.07 32.80 -8.79
C ILE A 230 -0.79 31.73 -8.11
N LYS A 231 -1.84 32.11 -7.37
CA LYS A 231 -2.65 31.21 -6.52
C LYS A 231 -3.10 29.93 -7.24
N ASP A 232 -3.53 30.03 -8.50
CA ASP A 232 -4.06 28.89 -9.26
C ASP A 232 -2.97 27.99 -9.87
N LYS A 233 -1.69 28.40 -9.77
CA LYS A 233 -0.54 27.69 -10.33
C LYS A 233 0.28 26.91 -9.30
N ILE A 234 -0.12 26.97 -8.02
CA ILE A 234 0.69 26.47 -6.88
C ILE A 234 -0.10 25.59 -5.91
N ARG A 235 -1.38 25.31 -6.20
CA ARG A 235 -2.29 24.62 -5.28
C ARG A 235 -1.87 23.17 -5.06
N HIS A 236 -1.36 22.49 -6.07
CA HIS A 236 -0.89 21.10 -5.94
C HIS A 236 0.38 21.04 -5.09
N TYR A 237 1.31 22.00 -5.26
CA TYR A 237 2.50 22.11 -4.42
C TYR A 237 2.17 22.39 -2.96
N LEU A 238 1.26 23.34 -2.70
CA LEU A 238 0.80 23.63 -1.34
C LEU A 238 0.16 22.41 -0.69
N SER A 239 -0.70 21.70 -1.43
CA SER A 239 -1.28 20.44 -0.98
C SER A 239 -0.18 19.45 -0.59
N MET A 240 0.72 19.07 -1.51
CA MET A 240 1.75 18.05 -1.24
C MET A 240 2.70 18.37 -0.07
N THR A 241 2.90 19.65 0.23
CA THR A 241 3.78 20.14 1.29
C THR A 241 3.06 20.42 2.62
N ASN A 242 1.75 20.21 2.71
CA ASN A 242 0.98 20.45 3.93
C ASN A 242 1.39 19.47 5.06
N PRO A 243 1.97 19.94 6.18
CA PRO A 243 2.41 19.05 7.26
C PRO A 243 1.30 18.27 7.94
N ALA A 244 0.07 18.78 7.91
CA ALA A 244 -1.08 18.12 8.51
C ALA A 244 -1.57 16.93 7.68
N GLN A 245 -1.16 16.80 6.41
CA GLN A 245 -1.72 15.75 5.57
C GLN A 245 -1.40 14.34 6.06
N ASN A 246 -2.45 13.55 6.30
CA ASN A 246 -2.31 12.24 6.95
C ASN A 246 -3.32 11.15 6.49
N SER A 247 -4.17 11.43 5.49
CA SER A 247 -5.04 10.42 4.91
C SER A 247 -5.15 10.62 3.41
N ILE A 248 -4.52 9.73 2.64
CA ILE A 248 -4.40 9.86 1.19
C ILE A 248 -4.77 8.58 0.44
N GLY A 249 -5.13 8.73 -0.82
CA GLY A 249 -5.25 7.68 -1.81
C GLY A 249 -4.59 8.11 -3.11
N ALA A 250 -4.05 7.17 -3.87
CA ALA A 250 -3.40 7.46 -5.15
C ALA A 250 -3.84 6.42 -6.19
N ALA A 251 -4.16 6.88 -7.38
CA ALA A 251 -4.53 6.02 -8.50
C ALA A 251 -4.05 6.58 -9.84
N ARG A 252 -4.09 5.70 -10.86
CA ARG A 252 -3.73 6.03 -12.25
C ARG A 252 -4.67 5.31 -13.20
N ALA A 253 -5.09 5.95 -14.28
CA ALA A 253 -5.83 5.35 -15.38
C ALA A 253 -5.28 5.89 -16.71
N GLY A 254 -4.81 5.01 -17.60
CA GLY A 254 -4.12 5.41 -18.82
C GLY A 254 -2.97 6.39 -18.52
N ASN A 255 -3.06 7.61 -19.07
CA ASN A 255 -2.12 8.71 -18.83
C ASN A 255 -2.56 9.66 -17.71
N ASN A 256 -3.74 9.45 -17.13
CA ASN A 256 -4.33 10.29 -16.09
C ASN A 256 -4.12 9.69 -14.70
N SER A 257 -4.20 10.54 -13.68
CA SER A 257 -3.97 10.13 -12.29
C SER A 257 -4.57 11.11 -11.31
N SER A 258 -4.93 10.60 -10.15
CA SER A 258 -5.40 11.40 -9.02
C SER A 258 -4.70 11.01 -7.72
N ILE A 259 -4.51 12.01 -6.85
CA ILE A 259 -4.29 11.83 -5.41
C ILE A 259 -5.42 12.54 -4.66
N ASP A 260 -6.15 11.76 -3.88
CA ASP A 260 -7.29 12.21 -3.10
C ASP A 260 -6.92 12.19 -1.62
N MET A 261 -7.33 13.23 -0.90
CA MET A 261 -6.94 13.46 0.48
C MET A 261 -8.19 13.62 1.34
N LEU A 262 -8.42 12.62 2.19
CA LEU A 262 -9.60 12.56 3.03
C LEU A 262 -9.32 13.19 4.38
N GLN A 263 -9.31 14.50 4.36
CA GLN A 263 -9.11 15.33 5.54
C GLN A 263 -9.93 16.61 5.47
N GLN A 264 -10.26 17.14 6.63
CA GLN A 264 -11.03 18.38 6.73
C GLN A 264 -10.45 19.26 7.83
N LEU A 265 -10.40 20.57 7.57
CA LEU A 265 -10.11 21.55 8.60
C LEU A 265 -11.40 21.88 9.36
N TYR A 266 -11.44 21.56 10.66
CA TYR A 266 -12.56 21.86 11.55
C TYR A 266 -12.05 22.57 12.81
N ASN A 267 -12.54 23.79 13.07
CA ASN A 267 -12.10 24.65 14.17
C ASN A 267 -10.56 24.76 14.27
N GLY A 268 -9.89 24.97 13.13
CA GLY A 268 -8.44 25.11 13.04
C GLY A 268 -7.64 23.82 13.25
N LYS A 269 -8.30 22.66 13.37
CA LYS A 269 -7.66 21.34 13.51
C LYS A 269 -8.03 20.43 12.34
N TYR A 270 -7.05 19.72 11.81
CA TYR A 270 -7.30 18.71 10.78
C TYR A 270 -7.92 17.45 11.39
N ARG A 271 -9.03 17.01 10.79
CA ARG A 271 -9.64 15.71 11.01
C ARG A 271 -9.33 14.83 9.83
N HIS A 272 -8.74 13.66 10.08
CA HIS A 272 -8.36 12.70 9.03
C HIS A 272 -9.34 11.54 9.01
N MET A 273 -9.87 11.23 7.84
CA MET A 273 -10.87 10.19 7.65
C MET A 273 -10.23 8.94 7.07
N TYR A 274 -10.44 7.80 7.73
CA TYR A 274 -9.92 6.49 7.32
C TYR A 274 -8.38 6.38 7.13
N PRO A 275 -7.52 6.98 7.98
CA PRO A 275 -6.06 6.84 7.84
C PRO A 275 -5.58 5.44 8.31
N SER A 276 -5.71 4.44 7.44
CA SER A 276 -5.74 3.03 7.83
C SER A 276 -4.41 2.28 7.77
N PHE A 277 -3.58 2.54 6.75
CA PHE A 277 -2.33 1.81 6.51
C PHE A 277 -1.14 2.75 6.46
N THR A 278 0.03 2.32 6.93
CA THR A 278 1.26 3.00 6.50
C THR A 278 1.46 2.76 5.00
N ILE A 279 2.15 3.68 4.31
CA ILE A 279 2.49 3.50 2.89
C ILE A 279 3.19 2.15 2.66
N ALA A 280 4.12 1.76 3.54
CA ALA A 280 4.82 0.49 3.44
C ALA A 280 3.88 -0.73 3.58
N GLN A 281 2.93 -0.69 4.51
CA GLN A 281 1.92 -1.75 4.68
C GLN A 281 1.03 -1.84 3.44
N TYR A 282 0.52 -0.72 2.94
CA TYR A 282 -0.33 -0.69 1.75
C TYR A 282 0.39 -1.26 0.52
N LYS A 283 1.61 -0.77 0.23
CA LYS A 283 2.43 -1.29 -0.89
C LYS A 283 2.67 -2.79 -0.76
N GLN A 284 2.94 -3.29 0.45
CA GLN A 284 3.12 -4.72 0.67
C GLN A 284 1.83 -5.48 0.34
N SER A 285 0.68 -5.02 0.83
CA SER A 285 -0.62 -5.65 0.56
C SER A 285 -0.93 -5.69 -0.94
N VAL A 286 -0.73 -4.58 -1.67
CA VAL A 286 -0.97 -4.52 -3.12
C VAL A 286 -0.04 -5.48 -3.87
N ASN A 287 1.27 -5.44 -3.63
CA ASN A 287 2.22 -6.34 -4.30
C ASN A 287 1.89 -7.81 -4.05
N SER A 288 1.47 -8.14 -2.83
CA SER A 288 1.16 -9.53 -2.44
C SER A 288 -0.13 -10.01 -3.10
N TYR A 289 -1.14 -9.13 -3.17
CA TYR A 289 -2.37 -9.41 -3.89
C TYR A 289 -2.14 -9.59 -5.39
N ILE A 290 -1.31 -8.74 -6.01
CA ILE A 290 -0.98 -8.84 -7.44
C ILE A 290 -0.23 -10.14 -7.75
N ALA A 291 0.66 -10.57 -6.85
CA ALA A 291 1.37 -11.84 -7.01
C ALA A 291 0.43 -13.05 -6.91
N ASN A 292 -0.50 -13.01 -5.96
CA ASN A 292 -1.41 -14.12 -5.66
C ASN A 292 -2.88 -13.66 -5.60
N PRO A 293 -3.46 -13.24 -6.74
CA PRO A 293 -4.79 -12.62 -6.79
C PRO A 293 -5.92 -13.59 -6.49
N GLU A 294 -5.66 -14.89 -6.27
CA GLU A 294 -6.66 -15.89 -5.86
C GLU A 294 -6.53 -16.30 -4.37
N GLU A 295 -5.45 -15.92 -3.68
CA GLU A 295 -5.24 -16.29 -2.28
C GLU A 295 -6.13 -15.48 -1.32
N THR A 296 -6.87 -16.18 -0.45
CA THR A 296 -7.77 -15.57 0.54
C THR A 296 -7.03 -14.87 1.67
N ASN A 297 -5.81 -15.29 2.00
CA ASN A 297 -4.98 -14.77 3.11
C ASN A 297 -3.66 -14.13 2.63
N PHE A 298 -3.71 -13.39 1.52
CA PHE A 298 -2.50 -12.85 0.88
C PHE A 298 -1.65 -11.94 1.80
N ILE A 299 -2.23 -11.27 2.81
CA ILE A 299 -1.46 -10.52 3.81
C ILE A 299 -0.65 -11.45 4.73
N GLN A 300 -1.23 -12.56 5.17
CA GLN A 300 -0.53 -13.53 6.01
C GLN A 300 0.54 -14.26 5.19
N ALA A 301 0.26 -14.59 3.94
CA ALA A 301 1.25 -15.10 2.99
C ALA A 301 2.40 -14.11 2.75
N ALA A 302 2.11 -12.80 2.70
CA ALA A 302 3.12 -11.74 2.62
C ALA A 302 3.99 -11.62 3.88
N LYS A 303 3.40 -11.83 5.07
CA LYS A 303 4.13 -11.85 6.34
C LYS A 303 5.02 -13.09 6.45
N ASN A 304 4.51 -14.25 6.01
CA ASN A 304 5.24 -15.51 5.99
C ASN A 304 6.38 -15.50 4.94
N SER A 305 6.19 -14.89 3.77
CA SER A 305 7.24 -14.75 2.76
C SER A 305 8.36 -13.77 3.15
N LYS A 306 8.08 -12.77 4.02
CA LYS A 306 9.13 -11.98 4.68
C LYS A 306 9.95 -12.83 5.66
N ASN A 307 9.32 -13.76 6.39
CA ASN A 307 10.04 -14.75 7.19
C ASN A 307 10.85 -15.74 6.33
N ASP A 308 10.41 -16.04 5.10
CA ASP A 308 11.19 -16.87 4.16
C ASP A 308 12.44 -16.17 3.60
N SER A 309 12.50 -14.84 3.66
CA SER A 309 13.71 -14.10 3.31
C SER A 309 14.83 -14.25 4.37
N ALA A 310 14.46 -14.61 5.61
CA ALA A 310 15.37 -14.98 6.69
C ALA A 310 15.51 -16.51 6.86
N ALA A 311 14.60 -17.31 6.29
CA ALA A 311 14.67 -18.77 6.33
C ALA A 311 15.88 -19.29 5.53
N TYR A 312 16.62 -20.20 6.14
CA TYR A 312 17.74 -20.89 5.52
C TYR A 312 17.49 -22.40 5.51
N LYS A 313 17.86 -23.05 4.41
CA LYS A 313 17.91 -24.52 4.33
C LYS A 313 19.31 -24.98 4.69
N LYS A 314 19.44 -25.94 5.61
CA LYS A 314 20.73 -26.58 5.88
C LYS A 314 21.02 -27.58 4.76
N ILE A 315 22.14 -27.40 4.06
CA ILE A 315 22.60 -28.30 2.99
C ILE A 315 23.91 -28.93 3.42
N ARG A 316 23.97 -30.27 3.41
CA ARG A 316 25.22 -31.00 3.64
C ARG A 316 26.02 -31.04 2.34
N LEU A 317 27.28 -30.60 2.38
CA LEU A 317 28.15 -30.64 1.22
C LEU A 317 28.63 -32.07 0.95
N THR A 318 28.35 -32.60 -0.23
CA THR A 318 28.81 -33.93 -0.67
C THR A 318 30.27 -33.92 -1.14
N ARG A 319 30.79 -32.75 -1.51
CA ARG A 319 32.18 -32.49 -1.94
C ARG A 319 32.69 -31.15 -1.43
N LYS A 320 34.00 -30.92 -1.49
CA LYS A 320 34.60 -29.59 -1.23
C LYS A 320 33.97 -28.57 -2.18
N ALA A 321 33.54 -27.43 -1.65
CA ALA A 321 32.88 -26.39 -2.41
C ALA A 321 33.71 -25.11 -2.44
N PHE A 322 33.83 -24.51 -3.63
CA PHE A 322 34.39 -23.17 -3.79
C PHE A 322 33.32 -22.11 -3.59
N VAL A 323 33.67 -20.99 -2.96
CA VAL A 323 32.77 -19.85 -2.80
C VAL A 323 32.98 -18.86 -3.94
N TYR A 324 31.88 -18.43 -4.55
CA TYR A 324 31.82 -17.52 -5.69
C TYR A 324 31.08 -16.24 -5.31
N ASN A 325 31.36 -15.15 -6.01
CA ASN A 325 30.60 -13.90 -5.92
C ASN A 325 29.44 -13.85 -6.93
N LYS A 326 28.64 -12.78 -6.89
CA LYS A 326 27.49 -12.58 -7.80
C LYS A 326 27.84 -12.55 -9.29
N HIS A 327 29.11 -12.33 -9.64
CA HIS A 327 29.61 -12.34 -11.01
C HIS A 327 30.22 -13.70 -11.43
N GLY A 328 30.13 -14.71 -10.55
CA GLY A 328 30.66 -16.05 -10.78
C GLY A 328 32.18 -16.15 -10.64
N LYS A 329 32.86 -15.16 -10.05
CA LYS A 329 34.30 -15.21 -9.75
C LYS A 329 34.53 -15.81 -8.36
N LEU A 330 35.65 -16.50 -8.17
CA LEU A 330 36.03 -17.08 -6.88
C LEU A 330 36.28 -15.99 -5.84
N VAL A 331 35.74 -16.18 -4.63
CA VAL A 331 36.02 -15.30 -3.48
C VAL A 331 37.38 -15.68 -2.91
N LYS A 332 38.28 -14.71 -2.78
CA LYS A 332 39.63 -14.89 -2.22
C LYS A 332 39.76 -14.15 -0.88
N LYS A 333 40.60 -14.67 0.01
CA LYS A 333 41.09 -13.99 1.21
C LYS A 333 42.61 -13.97 1.13
N GLY A 334 43.17 -12.84 0.67
CA GLY A 334 44.57 -12.76 0.26
C GLY A 334 44.90 -13.71 -0.89
N LEU A 335 45.97 -14.48 -0.75
CA LEU A 335 46.40 -15.48 -1.74
C LEU A 335 45.53 -16.75 -1.75
N HIS A 336 44.67 -16.95 -0.76
CA HIS A 336 43.88 -18.18 -0.61
C HIS A 336 42.46 -18.05 -1.16
N ILE A 337 41.98 -19.10 -1.82
CA ILE A 337 40.59 -19.19 -2.29
C ILE A 337 39.70 -19.66 -1.15
N LYS A 338 38.57 -18.97 -0.92
CA LYS A 338 37.59 -19.36 0.09
C LYS A 338 36.91 -20.67 -0.34
N THR A 339 37.06 -21.71 0.49
CA THR A 339 36.46 -23.02 0.26
C THR A 339 35.75 -23.54 1.51
N LEU A 340 34.77 -24.41 1.31
CA LEU A 340 34.03 -25.11 2.36
C LEU A 340 34.35 -26.61 2.27
N LYS A 341 34.57 -27.24 3.42
CA LYS A 341 34.97 -28.65 3.51
C LYS A 341 33.81 -29.59 3.13
N ARG A 342 34.16 -30.75 2.58
CA ARG A 342 33.20 -31.86 2.38
C ARG A 342 32.58 -32.24 3.73
N GLY A 343 31.31 -32.59 3.74
CA GLY A 343 30.56 -33.00 4.93
C GLY A 343 30.00 -31.86 5.78
N SER A 344 30.47 -30.62 5.57
CA SER A 344 29.97 -29.45 6.31
C SER A 344 28.50 -29.15 6.00
N LEU A 345 27.75 -28.72 7.01
CA LEU A 345 26.39 -28.18 6.86
C LEU A 345 26.48 -26.67 6.58
N VAL A 346 25.87 -26.23 5.49
CA VAL A 346 25.85 -24.83 5.05
C VAL A 346 24.43 -24.29 5.08
N LYS A 347 24.26 -23.07 5.58
CA LYS A 347 22.99 -22.35 5.55
C LYS A 347 22.80 -21.73 4.17
N ALA A 348 21.94 -22.34 3.35
CA ALA A 348 21.53 -21.76 2.07
C ALA A 348 20.35 -20.82 2.31
N LEU A 349 20.57 -19.53 2.04
CA LEU A 349 19.58 -18.46 2.24
C LEU A 349 18.35 -18.66 1.33
N LYS A 350 17.26 -17.96 1.66
CA LYS A 350 16.00 -18.00 0.89
C LYS A 350 15.50 -19.44 0.73
N ASN A 351 15.54 -20.20 1.82
CA ASN A 351 15.17 -21.61 1.91
C ASN A 351 15.84 -22.51 0.86
N GLY A 352 17.09 -22.19 0.48
CA GLY A 352 17.83 -22.97 -0.52
C GLY A 352 17.37 -22.74 -1.96
N LYS A 353 16.75 -21.60 -2.26
CA LYS A 353 16.42 -21.23 -3.66
C LYS A 353 17.68 -21.23 -4.53
N ILE A 354 17.58 -21.90 -5.67
CA ILE A 354 18.66 -21.97 -6.66
C ILE A 354 18.64 -20.72 -7.53
N VAL A 355 19.80 -20.09 -7.69
CA VAL A 355 20.01 -18.96 -8.61
C VAL A 355 20.92 -19.37 -9.76
N LYS A 356 20.72 -18.77 -10.94
CA LYS A 356 21.61 -18.94 -12.09
C LYS A 356 22.60 -17.78 -12.16
N ILE A 357 23.89 -18.08 -12.22
CA ILE A 357 24.96 -17.11 -12.45
C ILE A 357 25.76 -17.61 -13.65
N LYS A 358 25.75 -16.87 -14.76
CA LYS A 358 26.42 -17.26 -16.01
C LYS A 358 26.08 -18.70 -16.44
N GLY A 359 24.78 -19.02 -16.48
CA GLY A 359 24.26 -20.34 -16.87
C GLY A 359 24.43 -21.45 -15.84
N LYS A 360 25.24 -21.28 -14.78
CA LYS A 360 25.49 -22.30 -13.76
C LYS A 360 24.57 -22.10 -12.55
N ARG A 361 24.19 -23.20 -11.89
CA ARG A 361 23.28 -23.22 -10.72
C ARG A 361 24.04 -23.03 -9.41
N TYR A 362 23.54 -22.16 -8.54
CA TYR A 362 24.15 -21.85 -7.24
C TYR A 362 23.13 -21.78 -6.10
N TYR A 363 23.58 -22.07 -4.88
CA TYR A 363 22.93 -21.64 -3.64
C TYR A 363 23.60 -20.37 -3.11
N GLN A 364 22.81 -19.41 -2.64
CA GLN A 364 23.34 -18.25 -1.93
C GLN A 364 23.57 -18.61 -0.45
N ILE A 365 24.75 -18.29 0.07
CA ILE A 365 25.16 -18.67 1.44
C ILE A 365 25.54 -17.45 2.29
N GLY A 366 25.58 -16.26 1.69
CA GLY A 366 25.90 -14.99 2.36
C GLY A 366 25.67 -13.80 1.43
N LYS A 367 25.99 -12.59 1.92
CA LYS A 367 25.99 -11.38 1.08
C LYS A 367 27.09 -11.50 0.04
N ASN A 368 26.72 -11.58 -1.24
CA ASN A 368 27.67 -11.76 -2.35
C ASN A 368 28.50 -13.07 -2.28
N GLU A 369 27.96 -14.12 -1.64
CA GLU A 369 28.63 -15.42 -1.52
C GLU A 369 27.72 -16.56 -1.96
N PHE A 370 28.24 -17.41 -2.85
CA PHE A 370 27.50 -18.45 -3.54
C PHE A 370 28.31 -19.74 -3.65
N ILE A 371 27.66 -20.89 -3.61
CA ILE A 371 28.27 -22.19 -3.88
C ILE A 371 27.54 -22.87 -5.03
N LYS A 372 28.26 -23.61 -5.89
CA LYS A 372 27.63 -24.34 -7.00
C LYS A 372 26.73 -25.45 -6.45
N VAL A 373 25.58 -25.65 -7.07
CA VAL A 373 24.74 -26.83 -6.81
C VAL A 373 25.49 -28.05 -7.33
N ALA A 374 25.60 -29.09 -6.51
CA ALA A 374 26.16 -30.35 -6.96
C ALA A 374 25.17 -31.00 -7.94
N THR A 375 25.58 -31.19 -9.19
CA THR A 375 25.01 -32.22 -10.06
C THR A 375 25.53 -33.58 -9.59
N TYR A 376 24.60 -34.51 -9.41
CA TYR A 376 24.90 -35.92 -9.19
C TYR A 376 25.55 -36.50 -10.43
#